data_AF-A0A0F8ZMW1-F1
#
_entry.id   AF-A0A0F8ZMW1-F1
#
_cell.length_a   1.000
_cell.length_b   1.000
_cell.length_c   1.000
_cell.angle_alpha   90.00
_cell.angle_beta   90.00
_cell.angle_gamma   90.00
#
_symmetry.space_group_name_H-M   'P 1'
#
loop_
_entity.id
_entity.type
_entity.pdbx_description
1 polymer ?
#
loop_
_entity_poly.entity_id
_entity_poly.type
_entity_poly.pdbx_seq_one_letter_code
_entity_poly.pdbx_strand_id
1 'polypeptide(L)'
;RNRKSLAVLMELAAWRERLAQGQNVPRARILRDEALYDIANQAPTSTDKLSELRTLSDGFSRSARAKEIIEAADVLTVRDVGLSRGFIKMIGAKPKVLIETTDDAINLPMEGELPEALEEWVARGPCCAFNTTTYLTETPQRIKRLVQIMDDVGMRLLLIPMHPLDAFDLGKVRAQSNAECLFVPTEEWRAGQIKKLLSKCTVAIGGRYHFLVFAGSLGLPFVGLSVNEYSTLKQAGLVSALGLGRRTIFNMDWQGTGPSEAVAFANVERNHPKTQTCKSFDAVTEWMKAI
;
A
#
# COMPACT_ATOMS: atom_id res chain seq x y z
N ARG A 1 -0.33 -27.51 -1.80
CA ARG A 1 0.05 -26.65 -2.95
C ARG A 1 1.50 -26.20 -2.77
N ASN A 2 2.36 -26.37 -3.79
CA ASN A 2 3.78 -26.02 -3.73
C ASN A 2 3.95 -24.48 -3.78
N ARG A 3 4.48 -23.88 -2.69
CA ARG A 3 4.63 -22.42 -2.55
C ARG A 3 5.62 -21.81 -3.54
N LYS A 4 6.62 -22.59 -3.99
CA LYS A 4 7.59 -22.14 -5.01
C LYS A 4 6.94 -22.01 -6.38
N SER A 5 6.11 -22.97 -6.76
CA SER A 5 5.38 -22.95 -8.03
C SER A 5 4.42 -21.77 -8.12
N LEU A 6 3.81 -21.36 -7.00
CA LEU A 6 2.96 -20.17 -6.99
C LEU A 6 3.75 -18.88 -7.26
N ALA A 7 4.94 -18.72 -6.67
CA ALA A 7 5.79 -17.56 -6.90
C ALA A 7 6.25 -17.47 -8.36
N VAL A 8 6.69 -18.60 -8.94
CA VAL A 8 7.07 -18.67 -10.36
C VAL A 8 5.87 -18.36 -11.26
N LEU A 9 4.68 -18.87 -10.93
CA LEU A 9 3.47 -18.60 -11.71
C LEU A 9 3.08 -17.11 -11.71
N MET A 10 3.24 -16.41 -10.58
CA MET A 10 2.96 -14.98 -10.47
C MET A 10 3.87 -14.15 -11.39
N GLU A 11 5.17 -14.46 -11.40
CA GLU A 11 6.13 -13.75 -12.25
C GLU A 11 5.92 -14.03 -13.73
N LEU A 12 5.66 -15.29 -14.10
CA LEU A 12 5.35 -15.65 -15.48
C LEU A 12 4.04 -15.01 -15.96
N ALA A 13 3.04 -14.90 -15.07
CA ALA A 13 1.80 -14.18 -15.39
C ALA A 13 2.05 -12.69 -15.61
N ALA A 14 2.89 -12.05 -14.80
CA ALA A 14 3.27 -10.65 -14.95
C ALA A 14 4.08 -10.40 -16.23
N TRP A 15 5.05 -11.28 -16.56
CA TRP A 15 5.78 -11.24 -17.83
C TRP A 15 4.84 -11.34 -19.03
N ARG A 16 3.91 -12.30 -19.00
CA ARG A 16 2.93 -12.50 -20.07
C ARG A 16 2.04 -11.27 -20.27
N GLU A 17 1.58 -10.67 -19.17
CA GLU A 17 0.76 -9.46 -19.20
C GLU A 17 1.49 -8.30 -19.89
N ARG A 18 2.75 -8.03 -19.50
CA ARG A 18 3.57 -6.96 -20.10
C ARG A 18 3.73 -7.14 -21.61
N LEU A 19 4.04 -8.36 -22.06
CA LEU A 19 4.18 -8.66 -23.48
C LEU A 19 2.87 -8.59 -24.25
N ALA A 20 1.77 -9.09 -23.66
CA ALA A 20 0.45 -9.06 -24.27
C ALA A 20 -0.03 -7.62 -24.49
N GLN A 21 0.17 -6.75 -23.50
CA GLN A 21 -0.12 -5.32 -23.60
C GLN A 21 0.77 -4.64 -24.64
N GLY A 22 2.08 -4.89 -24.61
CA GLY A 22 3.03 -4.29 -25.55
C GLY A 22 2.79 -4.67 -27.01
N GLN A 23 2.28 -5.87 -27.28
CA GLN A 23 1.92 -6.34 -28.63
C GLN A 23 0.44 -6.14 -28.96
N ASN A 24 -0.37 -5.65 -28.01
CA ASN A 24 -1.83 -5.54 -28.13
C ASN A 24 -2.49 -6.84 -28.63
N VAL A 25 -2.19 -7.96 -27.98
CA VAL A 25 -2.75 -9.28 -28.31
C VAL A 25 -3.30 -9.98 -27.06
N PRO A 26 -4.26 -10.90 -27.20
CA PRO A 26 -4.73 -11.70 -26.06
C PRO A 26 -3.59 -12.45 -25.38
N ARG A 27 -3.64 -12.58 -24.05
CA ARG A 27 -2.59 -13.25 -23.24
C ARG A 27 -2.27 -14.68 -23.71
N ALA A 28 -3.30 -15.43 -24.10
CA ALA A 28 -3.16 -16.79 -24.61
C ALA A 28 -2.38 -16.88 -25.94
N ARG A 29 -2.27 -15.77 -26.69
CA ARG A 29 -1.43 -15.63 -27.90
C ARG A 29 0.05 -15.60 -27.56
N ILE A 30 0.42 -15.07 -26.39
CA ILE A 30 1.81 -15.01 -25.91
C ILE A 30 2.23 -16.38 -25.36
N LEU A 31 1.46 -16.91 -24.41
CA LEU A 31 1.69 -18.23 -23.80
C LEU A 31 0.39 -18.76 -23.19
N ARG A 32 0.07 -20.04 -23.41
CA ARG A 32 -1.15 -20.67 -22.88
C ARG A 32 -1.06 -20.90 -21.37
N ASP A 33 -2.21 -20.93 -20.72
CA ASP A 33 -2.29 -21.15 -19.26
C ASP A 33 -1.71 -22.51 -18.86
N GLU A 34 -1.96 -23.57 -19.63
CA GLU A 34 -1.40 -24.89 -19.30
C GLU A 34 0.13 -24.87 -19.28
N ALA A 35 0.75 -24.14 -20.22
CA ALA A 35 2.20 -23.98 -20.29
C ALA A 35 2.73 -23.16 -19.10
N LEU A 36 2.02 -22.11 -18.66
CA LEU A 36 2.38 -21.36 -17.45
C LEU A 36 2.41 -22.26 -16.21
N TYR A 37 1.39 -23.10 -16.04
CA TYR A 37 1.33 -24.04 -14.92
C TYR A 37 2.43 -25.09 -14.99
N ASP A 38 2.73 -25.61 -16.19
CA ASP A 38 3.78 -26.62 -16.38
C ASP A 38 5.17 -26.03 -16.07
N ILE A 39 5.49 -24.85 -16.60
CA ILE A 39 6.74 -24.13 -16.28
C ILE A 39 6.82 -23.83 -14.78
N ALA A 40 5.73 -23.37 -14.16
CA ALA A 40 5.71 -23.07 -12.72
C ALA A 40 5.91 -24.32 -11.84
N ASN A 41 5.37 -25.47 -12.26
CA ASN A 41 5.50 -26.73 -11.53
C ASN A 41 6.90 -27.33 -11.67
N GLN A 42 7.46 -27.31 -12.88
CA GLN A 42 8.77 -27.89 -13.18
C GLN A 42 9.94 -26.96 -12.85
N ALA A 43 9.70 -25.64 -12.82
CA ALA A 43 10.68 -24.58 -12.56
C ALA A 43 12.00 -24.77 -13.34
N PRO A 44 11.94 -24.86 -14.69
CA PRO A 44 13.14 -25.06 -15.51
C PRO A 44 14.10 -23.89 -15.34
N THR A 45 15.39 -24.19 -15.17
CA THR A 45 16.46 -23.20 -14.96
C THR A 45 17.31 -22.94 -16.21
N SER A 46 16.92 -23.50 -17.35
CA SER A 46 17.62 -23.39 -18.64
C SER A 46 16.65 -23.64 -19.79
N THR A 47 16.96 -23.12 -20.98
CA THR A 47 16.18 -23.36 -22.21
C THR A 47 16.11 -24.83 -22.59
N ASP A 48 17.16 -25.60 -22.28
CA ASP A 48 17.21 -27.04 -22.56
C ASP A 48 16.17 -27.78 -21.72
N LYS A 49 16.10 -27.50 -20.41
CA LYS A 49 15.03 -28.04 -19.53
C LYS A 49 13.65 -27.56 -19.91
N LEU A 50 13.54 -26.38 -20.53
CA LEU A 50 12.28 -25.86 -21.03
C LEU A 50 11.78 -26.63 -22.27
N SER A 51 12.69 -27.24 -23.04
CA SER A 51 12.35 -28.12 -24.17
C SER A 51 11.79 -29.48 -23.75
N GLU A 52 12.03 -29.89 -22.50
CA GLU A 52 11.50 -31.14 -21.94
C GLU A 52 10.01 -31.02 -21.55
N LEU A 53 9.46 -29.80 -21.55
CA LEU A 53 8.06 -29.54 -21.21
C LEU A 53 7.12 -29.94 -22.34
N ARG A 54 6.22 -30.89 -22.05
CA ARG A 54 5.23 -31.40 -23.02
C ARG A 54 4.24 -30.35 -23.51
N THR A 55 4.05 -29.28 -22.74
CA THR A 55 3.13 -28.18 -23.07
C THR A 55 3.75 -27.15 -24.02
N LEU A 56 5.04 -27.25 -24.31
CA LEU A 56 5.77 -26.34 -25.20
C LEU A 56 6.20 -27.07 -26.48
N SER A 57 6.28 -26.35 -27.60
CA SER A 57 6.79 -26.92 -28.84
C SER A 57 8.31 -26.89 -28.90
N ASP A 58 8.93 -27.83 -29.60
CA ASP A 58 10.40 -27.93 -29.74
C ASP A 58 11.05 -26.67 -30.34
N GLY A 59 10.30 -25.88 -31.11
CA GLY A 59 10.77 -24.60 -31.65
C GLY A 59 10.76 -23.47 -30.62
N PHE A 60 9.99 -23.60 -29.54
CA PHE A 60 9.82 -22.57 -28.53
C PHE A 60 11.05 -22.39 -27.66
N SER A 61 11.71 -23.48 -27.26
CA SER A 61 12.92 -23.48 -26.40
C SER A 61 14.10 -22.70 -27.00
N ARG A 62 14.16 -22.60 -28.33
CA ARG A 62 15.17 -21.83 -29.07
C ARG A 62 14.80 -20.36 -29.29
N SER A 63 13.59 -19.96 -28.94
CA SER A 63 13.10 -18.60 -29.17
C SER A 63 13.67 -17.60 -28.16
N ALA A 64 13.68 -16.31 -28.53
CA ALA A 64 13.98 -15.23 -27.60
C ALA A 64 13.07 -15.26 -26.35
N ARG A 65 11.80 -15.66 -26.54
CA ARG A 65 10.80 -15.77 -25.48
C ARG A 65 11.15 -16.85 -24.46
N ALA A 66 11.77 -17.95 -24.87
CA ALA A 66 12.22 -18.97 -23.93
C ALA A 66 13.32 -18.45 -22.99
N LYS A 67 14.22 -17.61 -23.49
CA LYS A 67 15.23 -16.94 -22.65
C LYS A 67 14.59 -15.99 -21.67
N GLU A 68 13.64 -15.16 -22.13
CA GLU A 68 12.89 -14.25 -21.27
C GLU A 68 12.07 -14.96 -20.18
N ILE A 69 11.51 -16.15 -20.47
CA ILE A 69 10.78 -16.95 -19.48
C ILE A 69 11.70 -17.50 -18.40
N ILE A 70 12.88 -17.99 -18.78
CA ILE A 70 13.88 -18.46 -17.80
C ILE A 70 14.32 -17.29 -16.93
N GLU A 71 14.57 -16.12 -17.53
CA GLU A 71 14.90 -14.91 -16.78
C GLU A 71 13.75 -14.45 -15.87
N ALA A 72 12.49 -14.44 -16.36
CA ALA A 72 11.33 -14.07 -15.57
C ALA A 72 11.03 -15.07 -14.45
N ALA A 73 11.32 -16.36 -14.62
CA ALA A 73 11.22 -17.37 -13.56
C ALA A 73 12.36 -17.25 -12.54
N ASP A 74 13.52 -16.73 -12.96
CA ASP A 74 14.70 -16.46 -12.12
C ASP A 74 14.64 -15.11 -11.39
N VAL A 75 13.77 -14.19 -11.83
CA VAL A 75 13.53 -12.87 -11.24
C VAL A 75 12.25 -12.92 -10.40
N LEU A 76 12.32 -12.51 -9.14
CA LEU A 76 11.15 -12.35 -8.28
C LEU A 76 10.98 -10.87 -7.94
N THR A 77 9.83 -10.31 -8.28
CA THR A 77 9.46 -8.93 -7.98
C THR A 77 8.45 -8.90 -6.83
N VAL A 78 8.73 -8.10 -5.81
CA VAL A 78 7.86 -7.99 -4.63
C VAL A 78 7.50 -6.54 -4.40
N ARG A 79 6.21 -6.26 -4.16
CA ARG A 79 5.67 -4.89 -4.03
C ARG A 79 5.68 -4.38 -2.59
N ASP A 80 6.45 -5.03 -1.73
CA ASP A 80 6.64 -4.67 -0.34
C ASP A 80 8.11 -4.91 0.03
N VAL A 81 8.68 -3.97 0.76
CA VAL A 81 10.07 -4.08 1.23
C VAL A 81 10.07 -4.90 2.53
N GLY A 82 10.90 -5.95 2.57
CA GLY A 82 11.17 -6.73 3.78
C GLY A 82 10.26 -7.94 4.02
N LEU A 83 8.93 -7.77 3.98
CA LEU A 83 7.94 -8.83 4.26
C LEU A 83 8.13 -10.03 3.33
N SER A 84 8.09 -9.75 2.03
CA SER A 84 8.24 -10.75 0.99
C SER A 84 9.64 -11.35 0.99
N ARG A 85 10.69 -10.58 1.32
CA ARG A 85 12.05 -11.13 1.48
C ARG A 85 12.12 -12.15 2.63
N GLY A 86 11.48 -11.88 3.77
CA GLY A 86 11.36 -12.82 4.89
C GLY A 86 10.61 -14.10 4.48
N PHE A 87 9.49 -13.93 3.78
CA PHE A 87 8.70 -15.06 3.26
C PHE A 87 9.49 -15.90 2.25
N ILE A 88 10.22 -15.26 1.32
CA ILE A 88 11.08 -15.90 0.32
C ILE A 88 12.15 -16.76 1.00
N LYS A 89 12.81 -16.23 2.04
CA LYS A 89 13.78 -16.99 2.86
C LYS A 89 13.12 -18.19 3.52
N MET A 90 11.95 -18.01 4.14
CA MET A 90 11.22 -19.06 4.85
C MET A 90 10.80 -20.22 3.92
N ILE A 91 10.36 -19.92 2.69
CA ILE A 91 9.98 -20.95 1.71
C ILE A 91 11.20 -21.56 0.98
N GLY A 92 12.41 -21.12 1.30
CA GLY A 92 13.65 -21.58 0.69
C GLY A 92 13.72 -21.27 -0.81
N ALA A 93 13.07 -20.18 -1.25
CA ALA A 93 13.20 -19.67 -2.61
C ALA A 93 14.51 -18.87 -2.73
N LYS A 94 15.26 -19.09 -3.81
CA LYS A 94 16.53 -18.43 -4.09
C LYS A 94 16.48 -17.84 -5.51
N PRO A 95 15.69 -16.79 -5.76
CA PRO A 95 15.69 -16.15 -7.07
C PRO A 95 17.10 -15.61 -7.36
N LYS A 96 17.53 -15.66 -8.64
CA LYS A 96 18.83 -15.08 -9.04
C LYS A 96 18.82 -13.56 -8.89
N VAL A 97 17.65 -12.95 -9.13
CA VAL A 97 17.43 -11.52 -8.95
C VAL A 97 16.16 -11.32 -8.11
N LEU A 98 16.29 -10.65 -6.97
CA LEU A 98 15.17 -10.22 -6.14
C LEU A 98 15.05 -8.70 -6.27
N ILE A 99 14.01 -8.24 -6.96
CA ILE A 99 13.74 -6.81 -7.08
C ILE A 99 12.62 -6.48 -6.09
N GLU A 100 12.96 -5.77 -5.03
CA GLU A 100 11.97 -5.15 -4.15
C GLU A 100 11.54 -3.84 -4.78
N THR A 101 10.29 -3.78 -5.22
CA THR A 101 9.68 -2.56 -5.73
C THR A 101 8.71 -2.00 -4.69
N THR A 102 8.36 -0.74 -4.86
CA THR A 102 7.31 -0.12 -4.06
C THR A 102 5.94 -0.41 -4.68
N ASP A 103 4.87 -0.03 -4.00
CA ASP A 103 3.53 -0.04 -4.59
C ASP A 103 3.46 0.89 -5.81
N ASP A 104 2.85 0.43 -6.91
CA ASP A 104 2.73 1.18 -8.17
C ASP A 104 1.85 2.42 -8.03
N ALA A 105 0.94 2.43 -7.06
CA ALA A 105 0.06 3.56 -6.79
C ALA A 105 0.82 4.82 -6.32
N ILE A 106 2.08 4.69 -5.89
CA ILE A 106 2.97 5.82 -5.56
C ILE A 106 3.12 6.77 -6.76
N ASN A 107 3.23 6.22 -7.96
CA ASN A 107 3.50 6.99 -9.19
C ASN A 107 2.22 7.54 -9.85
N LEU A 108 1.04 7.29 -9.29
CA LEU A 108 -0.19 7.81 -9.87
C LEU A 108 -0.19 9.35 -9.86
N PRO A 109 -0.57 10.00 -10.96
CA PRO A 109 -0.52 11.45 -11.05
C PRO A 109 -1.59 12.09 -10.16
N MET A 110 -1.34 13.35 -9.79
CA MET A 110 -2.32 14.18 -9.08
C MET A 110 -3.19 14.90 -10.10
N GLU A 111 -4.35 14.33 -10.40
CA GLU A 111 -5.25 14.79 -11.46
C GLU A 111 -6.70 14.90 -10.99
N GLY A 112 -7.50 15.69 -11.70
CA GLY A 112 -8.91 15.92 -11.41
C GLY A 112 -9.18 17.18 -10.58
N GLU A 113 -10.44 17.58 -10.57
CA GLU A 113 -10.92 18.76 -9.86
C GLU A 113 -11.50 18.38 -8.51
N LEU A 114 -11.32 19.29 -7.53
CA LEU A 114 -11.98 19.20 -6.24
C LEU A 114 -13.22 20.09 -6.28
N PRO A 115 -14.34 19.69 -5.67
CA PRO A 115 -15.51 20.57 -5.56
C PRO A 115 -15.14 21.90 -4.90
N GLU A 116 -15.68 23.02 -5.41
CA GLU A 116 -15.39 24.37 -4.92
C GLU A 116 -15.60 24.50 -3.40
N ALA A 117 -16.75 24.03 -2.90
CA ALA A 117 -17.04 24.03 -1.47
C ALA A 117 -16.01 23.27 -0.61
N LEU A 118 -15.39 22.23 -1.17
CA LEU A 118 -14.31 21.50 -0.48
C LEU A 118 -13.01 22.31 -0.50
N GLU A 119 -12.68 22.95 -1.63
CA GLU A 119 -11.51 23.84 -1.70
C GLU A 119 -11.63 24.99 -0.70
N GLU A 120 -12.80 25.64 -0.64
CA GLU A 120 -13.11 26.68 0.35
C GLU A 120 -12.97 26.17 1.78
N TRP A 121 -13.53 24.99 2.06
CA TRP A 121 -13.46 24.41 3.40
C TRP A 121 -12.01 24.19 3.84
N VAL A 122 -11.18 23.65 2.96
CA VAL A 122 -9.76 23.39 3.26
C VAL A 122 -8.98 24.71 3.39
N ALA A 123 -9.30 25.72 2.60
CA ALA A 123 -8.65 27.03 2.66
C ALA A 123 -8.81 27.76 4.01
N ARG A 124 -9.80 27.40 4.84
CA ARG A 124 -10.03 28.03 6.16
C ARG A 124 -8.90 27.80 7.19
N GLY A 125 -7.93 26.94 6.92
CA GLY A 125 -6.78 26.69 7.81
C GLY A 125 -6.28 25.24 7.81
N PRO A 126 -5.38 24.87 8.74
CA PRO A 126 -4.85 23.51 8.83
C PRO A 126 -5.95 22.46 9.02
N CYS A 127 -5.79 21.30 8.37
CA CYS A 127 -6.69 20.17 8.50
C CYS A 127 -5.93 18.83 8.47
N CYS A 128 -6.51 17.83 9.12
CA CYS A 128 -6.01 16.47 9.15
C CYS A 128 -6.90 15.58 8.26
N ALA A 129 -6.28 14.86 7.33
CA ALA A 129 -6.96 13.80 6.59
C ALA A 129 -7.11 12.58 7.50
N PHE A 130 -8.33 12.07 7.62
CA PHE A 130 -8.63 10.95 8.49
C PHE A 130 -9.32 9.83 7.71
N ASN A 131 -8.81 8.61 7.86
CA ASN A 131 -9.37 7.41 7.29
C ASN A 131 -9.43 6.31 8.36
N THR A 132 -10.43 5.44 8.27
CA THR A 132 -10.48 4.23 9.10
C THR A 132 -10.91 3.03 8.27
N THR A 133 -10.93 1.85 8.89
CA THR A 133 -11.38 0.60 8.29
C THR A 133 -12.29 -0.14 9.26
N THR A 134 -13.06 -1.09 8.74
CA THR A 134 -13.93 -1.97 9.55
C THR A 134 -13.16 -2.68 10.67
N TYR A 135 -11.89 -3.04 10.44
CA TYR A 135 -11.07 -3.67 11.48
C TYR A 135 -10.78 -2.72 12.65
N LEU A 136 -10.57 -1.44 12.36
CA LEU A 136 -10.33 -0.41 13.38
C LEU A 136 -11.62 0.03 14.10
N THR A 137 -12.79 -0.34 13.59
CA THR A 137 -14.11 -0.01 14.18
C THR A 137 -14.90 -1.25 14.62
N GLU A 138 -14.25 -2.41 14.68
CA GLU A 138 -14.89 -3.70 14.97
C GLU A 138 -15.46 -3.78 16.39
N THR A 139 -14.82 -3.13 17.37
CA THR A 139 -15.26 -3.16 18.77
C THR A 139 -15.51 -1.75 19.33
N PRO A 140 -16.37 -1.60 20.35
CA PRO A 140 -16.61 -0.31 21.00
C PRO A 140 -15.33 0.33 21.57
N GLN A 141 -14.42 -0.49 22.10
CA GLN A 141 -13.13 -0.01 22.61
C GLN A 141 -12.30 0.59 21.49
N ARG A 142 -12.29 -0.04 20.31
CA ARG A 142 -11.55 0.50 19.17
C ARG A 142 -12.13 1.82 18.68
N ILE A 143 -13.46 1.89 18.58
CA ILE A 143 -14.17 3.11 18.20
C ILE A 143 -13.86 4.24 19.18
N LYS A 144 -13.96 3.98 20.50
CA LYS A 144 -13.63 4.97 21.54
C LYS A 144 -12.21 5.53 21.38
N ARG A 145 -11.25 4.68 21.00
CA ARG A 145 -9.88 5.13 20.80
C ARG A 145 -9.71 5.97 19.53
N LEU A 146 -10.40 5.64 18.44
CA LEU A 146 -10.43 6.49 17.24
C LEU A 146 -11.08 7.85 17.52
N VAL A 147 -12.17 7.87 18.31
CA VAL A 147 -12.82 9.10 18.76
C VAL A 147 -11.84 9.97 19.54
N GLN A 148 -11.12 9.38 20.48
CA GLN A 148 -10.09 10.09 21.25
C GLN A 148 -9.02 10.67 20.33
N ILE A 149 -8.48 9.87 19.39
CA ILE A 149 -7.53 10.37 18.39
C ILE A 149 -8.13 11.57 17.62
N MET A 150 -9.38 11.49 17.15
CA MET A 150 -10.01 12.58 16.42
C MET A 150 -10.16 13.85 17.25
N ASP A 151 -10.60 13.73 18.50
CA ASP A 151 -10.82 14.88 19.39
C ASP A 151 -9.50 15.55 19.81
N ASP A 152 -8.48 14.73 20.06
CA ASP A 152 -7.19 15.20 20.50
C ASP A 152 -6.34 15.77 19.35
N VAL A 153 -6.67 15.44 18.09
CA VAL A 153 -6.00 15.98 16.89
C VAL A 153 -6.09 17.52 16.80
N GLY A 154 -7.03 18.18 17.48
CA GLY A 154 -7.05 19.66 17.58
C GLY A 154 -7.03 20.41 16.24
N MET A 155 -7.31 19.71 15.14
CA MET A 155 -7.39 20.21 13.77
C MET A 155 -8.75 19.81 13.20
N ARG A 156 -9.18 20.54 12.19
CA ARG A 156 -10.38 20.18 11.44
C ARG A 156 -10.10 18.91 10.64
N LEU A 157 -11.04 17.98 10.62
CA LEU A 157 -10.85 16.65 10.04
C LEU A 157 -11.57 16.50 8.71
N LEU A 158 -10.86 16.02 7.70
CA LEU A 158 -11.45 15.52 6.46
C LEU A 158 -11.61 14.01 6.58
N LEU A 159 -12.84 13.52 6.65
CA LEU A 159 -13.12 12.09 6.69
C LEU A 159 -13.14 11.56 5.25
N ILE A 160 -12.12 10.80 4.88
CA ILE A 160 -11.88 10.34 3.50
C ILE A 160 -12.07 8.82 3.45
N PRO A 161 -13.22 8.32 2.96
CA PRO A 161 -13.38 6.90 2.66
C PRO A 161 -12.55 6.51 1.42
N MET A 162 -12.12 5.26 1.35
CA MET A 162 -11.48 4.68 0.14
C MET A 162 -12.13 3.35 -0.27
N HIS A 163 -13.19 2.98 0.43
CA HIS A 163 -13.97 1.79 0.21
C HIS A 163 -15.39 2.05 0.70
N PRO A 164 -16.43 1.46 0.09
CA PRO A 164 -17.83 1.72 0.48
C PRO A 164 -18.11 1.56 1.99
N LEU A 165 -17.49 0.56 2.63
CA LEU A 165 -17.65 0.34 4.08
C LEU A 165 -17.00 1.43 4.95
N ASP A 166 -16.00 2.15 4.45
CA ASP A 166 -15.33 3.20 5.22
C ASP A 166 -16.29 4.33 5.55
N ALA A 167 -17.24 4.63 4.65
CA ALA A 167 -18.25 5.67 4.88
C ALA A 167 -19.06 5.38 6.16
N PHE A 168 -19.50 4.13 6.30
CA PHE A 168 -20.22 3.67 7.48
C PHE A 168 -19.35 3.70 8.75
N ASP A 169 -18.12 3.22 8.65
CA ASP A 169 -17.20 3.16 9.79
C ASP A 169 -16.75 4.56 10.25
N LEU A 170 -16.49 5.48 9.33
CA LEU A 170 -16.25 6.89 9.63
C LEU A 170 -17.47 7.53 10.30
N GLY A 171 -18.68 7.20 9.85
CA GLY A 171 -19.92 7.65 10.48
C GLY A 171 -20.03 7.25 11.96
N LYS A 172 -19.67 6.01 12.32
CA LYS A 172 -19.68 5.53 13.71
C LYS A 172 -18.76 6.33 14.63
N VAL A 173 -17.55 6.62 14.16
CA VAL A 173 -16.54 7.36 14.93
C VAL A 173 -16.95 8.84 15.00
N ARG A 174 -17.34 9.42 13.86
CA ARG A 174 -17.80 10.81 13.75
C ARG A 174 -18.97 11.12 14.69
N ALA A 175 -19.93 10.21 14.82
CA ALA A 175 -21.10 10.39 15.68
C ALA A 175 -20.77 10.52 17.17
N GLN A 176 -19.56 10.12 17.59
CA GLN A 176 -19.11 10.14 18.98
C GLN A 176 -18.00 11.17 19.24
N SER A 177 -17.51 11.85 18.21
CA SER A 177 -16.40 12.80 18.26
C SER A 177 -16.92 14.25 18.26
N ASN A 178 -16.26 15.10 19.04
CA ASN A 178 -16.53 16.54 19.12
C ASN A 178 -15.72 17.36 18.09
N ALA A 179 -14.73 16.75 17.44
CA ALA A 179 -13.90 17.43 16.46
C ALA A 179 -14.72 18.03 15.30
N GLU A 180 -14.31 19.17 14.73
CA GLU A 180 -14.93 19.67 13.50
C GLU A 180 -14.53 18.77 12.33
N CYS A 181 -15.47 18.02 11.74
CA CYS A 181 -15.17 17.17 10.59
C CYS A 181 -16.09 17.45 9.40
N LEU A 182 -15.52 17.32 8.20
CA LEU A 182 -16.24 17.25 6.93
C LEU A 182 -16.09 15.85 6.34
N PHE A 183 -17.21 15.23 6.01
CA PHE A 183 -17.24 13.98 5.26
C PHE A 183 -17.04 14.25 3.78
N VAL A 184 -16.13 13.51 3.13
CA VAL A 184 -15.83 13.66 1.71
C VAL A 184 -16.41 12.46 0.95
N PRO A 185 -17.42 12.64 0.09
CA PRO A 185 -17.98 11.55 -0.71
C PRO A 185 -17.04 11.21 -1.87
N THR A 186 -16.19 10.21 -1.67
CA THR A 186 -15.15 9.80 -2.62
C THR A 186 -15.52 8.58 -3.46
N GLU A 187 -16.78 8.14 -3.44
CA GLU A 187 -17.24 6.91 -4.09
C GLU A 187 -16.92 6.87 -5.59
N GLU A 188 -17.03 8.00 -6.27
CA GLU A 188 -16.75 8.16 -7.70
C GLU A 188 -15.35 8.72 -7.99
N TRP A 189 -14.54 8.96 -6.95
CA TRP A 189 -13.26 9.64 -7.11
C TRP A 189 -12.17 8.69 -7.58
N ARG A 190 -11.28 9.22 -8.41
CA ARG A 190 -10.05 8.53 -8.80
C ARG A 190 -8.90 8.86 -7.84
N ALA A 191 -7.85 8.04 -7.89
CA ALA A 191 -6.64 8.23 -7.09
C ALA A 191 -6.06 9.65 -7.20
N GLY A 192 -6.10 10.25 -8.39
CA GLY A 192 -5.62 11.61 -8.61
C GLY A 192 -6.34 12.66 -7.75
N GLN A 193 -7.67 12.60 -7.66
CA GLN A 193 -8.45 13.55 -6.87
C GLN A 193 -8.16 13.38 -5.38
N ILE A 194 -8.02 12.13 -4.91
CA ILE A 194 -7.68 11.86 -3.52
C ILE A 194 -6.26 12.37 -3.21
N LYS A 195 -5.28 12.16 -4.10
CA LYS A 195 -3.93 12.74 -3.94
C LYS A 195 -3.97 14.26 -3.92
N LYS A 196 -4.80 14.89 -4.76
CA LYS A 196 -4.97 16.35 -4.79
C LYS A 196 -5.52 16.87 -3.46
N LEU A 197 -6.55 16.21 -2.91
CA LEU A 197 -7.12 16.54 -1.61
C LEU A 197 -6.08 16.38 -0.48
N LEU A 198 -5.39 15.23 -0.43
CA LEU A 198 -4.35 14.97 0.56
C LEU A 198 -3.23 16.02 0.51
N SER A 199 -2.87 16.51 -0.69
CA SER A 199 -1.83 17.53 -0.86
C SER A 199 -2.14 18.89 -0.21
N LYS A 200 -3.40 19.11 0.17
CA LYS A 200 -3.90 20.29 0.87
C LYS A 200 -4.00 20.10 2.40
N CYS A 201 -3.76 18.88 2.89
CA CYS A 201 -3.81 18.55 4.30
C CYS A 201 -2.45 18.79 4.99
N THR A 202 -2.45 18.91 6.31
CA THR A 202 -1.22 19.08 7.12
C THR A 202 -0.65 17.73 7.59
N VAL A 203 -1.53 16.79 7.90
CA VAL A 203 -1.19 15.43 8.33
C VAL A 203 -2.28 14.46 7.88
N ALA A 204 -1.93 13.19 7.69
CA ALA A 204 -2.88 12.12 7.40
C ALA A 204 -2.85 11.03 8.47
N ILE A 205 -3.99 10.57 8.95
CA ILE A 205 -4.10 9.50 9.95
C ILE A 205 -5.06 8.44 9.40
N GLY A 206 -4.63 7.18 9.32
CA GLY A 206 -5.58 6.13 8.97
C GLY A 206 -5.03 4.74 8.76
N GLY A 207 -5.92 3.79 8.50
CA GLY A 207 -5.59 2.37 8.39
C GLY A 207 -5.55 1.80 6.97
N ARG A 208 -6.17 2.47 5.99
CA ARG A 208 -6.14 2.03 4.59
C ARG A 208 -4.71 2.13 4.05
N TYR A 209 -4.21 1.04 3.47
CA TYR A 209 -2.87 1.04 2.87
C TYR A 209 -2.70 2.09 1.77
N HIS A 210 -3.62 2.15 0.79
CA HIS A 210 -3.54 3.15 -0.30
C HIS A 210 -3.67 4.60 0.19
N PHE A 211 -4.36 4.84 1.29
CA PHE A 211 -4.41 6.15 1.94
C PHE A 211 -3.02 6.60 2.37
N LEU A 212 -2.27 5.70 3.01
CA LEU A 212 -0.90 5.94 3.46
C LEU A 212 0.08 5.98 2.28
N VAL A 213 -0.11 5.15 1.25
CA VAL A 213 0.68 5.21 0.01
C VAL A 213 0.57 6.58 -0.64
N PHE A 214 -0.66 7.11 -0.75
CA PHE A 214 -0.87 8.43 -1.33
C PHE A 214 -0.29 9.54 -0.47
N ALA A 215 -0.50 9.52 0.85
CA ALA A 215 0.10 10.48 1.76
C ALA A 215 1.65 10.47 1.66
N GLY A 216 2.25 9.28 1.75
CA GLY A 216 3.69 9.09 1.65
C GLY A 216 4.28 9.55 0.31
N SER A 217 3.61 9.23 -0.81
CA SER A 217 4.04 9.67 -2.14
C SER A 217 4.04 11.20 -2.33
N LEU A 218 3.29 11.93 -1.50
CA LEU A 218 3.21 13.39 -1.51
C LEU A 218 4.19 14.04 -0.51
N GLY A 219 4.91 13.24 0.27
CA GLY A 219 5.69 13.70 1.41
C GLY A 219 4.84 14.25 2.57
N LEU A 220 3.52 14.02 2.56
CA LEU A 220 2.61 14.42 3.62
C LEU A 220 2.93 13.61 4.89
N PRO A 221 3.21 14.23 6.05
CA PRO A 221 3.36 13.50 7.30
C PRO A 221 2.11 12.64 7.58
N PHE A 222 2.30 11.39 8.01
CA PHE A 222 1.16 10.51 8.27
C PHE A 222 1.31 9.64 9.51
N VAL A 223 0.22 9.00 9.91
CA VAL A 223 0.15 7.96 10.92
C VAL A 223 -0.64 6.79 10.38
N GLY A 224 0.02 5.63 10.33
CA GLY A 224 -0.62 4.37 10.04
C GLY A 224 -1.33 3.84 11.28
N LEU A 225 -2.55 3.35 11.10
CA LEU A 225 -3.26 2.62 12.14
C LEU A 225 -3.31 1.15 11.73
N SER A 226 -2.75 0.28 12.55
CA SER A 226 -2.67 -1.16 12.33
C SER A 226 -3.37 -1.91 13.47
N VAL A 227 -3.97 -3.05 13.12
CA VAL A 227 -4.67 -3.94 14.06
C VAL A 227 -4.03 -5.32 14.15
N ASN A 228 -3.16 -5.65 13.20
CA ASN A 228 -2.51 -6.95 13.11
C ASN A 228 -1.11 -6.82 12.50
N GLU A 229 -0.29 -7.83 12.74
CA GLU A 229 1.10 -7.90 12.30
C GLU A 229 1.25 -7.70 10.78
N TYR A 230 0.34 -8.27 9.98
CA TYR A 230 0.36 -8.09 8.52
C TYR A 230 0.25 -6.62 8.11
N SER A 231 -0.72 -5.88 8.68
CA SER A 231 -0.92 -4.46 8.39
C SER A 231 0.26 -3.61 8.89
N THR A 232 0.78 -3.91 10.07
CA THR A 232 1.97 -3.26 10.64
C THR A 232 3.18 -3.43 9.73
N LEU A 233 3.44 -4.66 9.28
CA LEU A 233 4.56 -4.99 8.43
C LEU A 233 4.42 -4.38 7.03
N LYS A 234 3.20 -4.34 6.46
CA LYS A 234 2.94 -3.65 5.19
C LYS A 234 3.20 -2.15 5.27
N GLN A 235 2.69 -1.49 6.31
CA GLN A 235 2.90 -0.06 6.50
C GLN A 235 4.39 0.26 6.76
N ALA A 236 5.09 -0.61 7.51
CA ALA A 236 6.54 -0.51 7.69
C ALA A 236 7.32 -0.70 6.38
N GLY A 237 6.92 -1.64 5.54
CA GLY A 237 7.49 -1.86 4.22
C GLY A 237 7.37 -0.63 3.33
N LEU A 238 6.19 0.01 3.30
CA LEU A 238 5.97 1.27 2.58
C LEU A 238 6.92 2.37 3.03
N VAL A 239 7.06 2.56 4.35
CA VAL A 239 7.90 3.60 4.95
C VAL A 239 9.38 3.38 4.62
N SER A 240 9.84 2.13 4.71
CA SER A 240 11.19 1.74 4.28
C SER A 240 11.40 1.98 2.79
N ALA A 241 10.38 1.70 1.96
CA ALA A 241 10.45 1.84 0.52
C ALA A 241 10.53 3.31 0.07
N LEU A 242 9.88 4.21 0.82
CA LEU A 242 9.91 5.65 0.60
C LEU A 242 11.12 6.33 1.27
N GLY A 243 11.99 5.58 1.96
CA GLY A 243 13.14 6.13 2.68
C GLY A 243 12.77 7.00 3.87
N LEU A 244 11.56 6.87 4.40
CA LEU A 244 11.07 7.66 5.53
C LEU A 244 11.52 6.99 6.85
N GLY A 245 11.86 7.78 7.86
CA GLY A 245 12.05 7.23 9.20
C GLY A 245 10.75 6.67 9.80
N ARG A 246 10.88 5.79 10.79
CA ARG A 246 9.76 5.21 11.54
C ARG A 246 9.93 5.48 13.02
N ARG A 247 8.85 5.89 13.70
CA ARG A 247 8.78 5.90 15.17
C ARG A 247 7.44 5.32 15.61
N THR A 248 7.45 4.20 16.32
CA THR A 248 6.24 3.68 16.97
C THR A 248 5.81 4.65 18.05
N ILE A 249 4.65 5.31 17.88
CA ILE A 249 4.13 6.28 18.86
C ILE A 249 3.30 5.58 19.94
N PHE A 250 2.51 4.54 19.61
CA PHE A 250 1.68 3.81 20.60
C PHE A 250 1.67 2.30 20.38
N ASN A 251 1.87 1.52 21.44
CA ASN A 251 1.46 0.12 21.45
C ASN A 251 0.03 0.09 22.01
N MET A 252 -0.98 -0.16 21.18
CA MET A 252 -2.37 -0.10 21.60
C MET A 252 -2.89 -1.52 21.76
N ASP A 253 -3.04 -1.98 23.00
CA ASP A 253 -3.69 -3.26 23.30
C ASP A 253 -5.16 -3.24 22.84
N TRP A 254 -5.37 -3.54 21.56
CA TRP A 254 -6.68 -3.50 20.93
C TRP A 254 -7.56 -4.71 21.34
N GLN A 255 -7.03 -5.71 22.06
CA GLN A 255 -7.74 -6.97 22.33
C GLN A 255 -7.49 -7.71 23.65
N GLY A 256 -6.57 -7.32 24.55
CA GLY A 256 -6.33 -8.11 25.78
C GLY A 256 -5.90 -9.59 25.56
N THR A 257 -5.64 -10.00 24.31
CA THR A 257 -5.10 -11.31 23.94
C THR A 257 -4.08 -11.14 22.80
N GLY A 258 -2.88 -10.66 23.12
CA GLY A 258 -1.73 -10.61 22.20
C GLY A 258 -1.44 -9.23 21.57
N PRO A 259 -0.18 -8.98 21.16
CA PRO A 259 0.29 -7.65 20.80
C PRO A 259 -0.38 -7.17 19.51
N SER A 260 -1.25 -6.18 19.64
CA SER A 260 -1.79 -5.43 18.51
C SER A 260 -1.09 -4.07 18.56
N GLU A 261 -0.31 -3.68 17.54
CA GLU A 261 0.44 -2.41 17.58
C GLU A 261 -0.27 -1.36 16.73
N ALA A 262 -0.43 -0.13 17.24
CA ALA A 262 -0.81 1.03 16.42
C ALA A 262 0.47 1.81 16.06
N VAL A 263 1.11 1.42 14.97
CA VAL A 263 2.42 1.99 14.64
C VAL A 263 2.24 3.29 13.87
N ALA A 264 2.58 4.41 14.48
CA ALA A 264 2.68 5.67 13.75
C ALA A 264 3.95 5.74 12.89
N PHE A 265 3.88 6.50 11.80
CA PHE A 265 4.94 6.52 10.78
C PHE A 265 5.06 7.90 10.16
N ALA A 266 5.87 8.79 10.74
CA ALA A 266 6.02 10.12 10.18
C ALA A 266 7.37 10.31 9.46
N ASN A 267 7.43 11.32 8.61
CA ASN A 267 8.51 11.57 7.65
C ASN A 267 9.75 12.16 8.35
N VAL A 268 10.82 11.38 8.54
CA VAL A 268 12.07 11.82 9.20
C VAL A 268 13.13 12.17 8.13
N GLU A 269 13.02 13.38 7.56
CA GLU A 269 13.99 14.06 6.66
C GLU A 269 14.20 13.46 5.24
N ARG A 270 14.27 14.21 4.11
CA ARG A 270 14.96 15.49 3.81
C ARG A 270 14.28 16.32 2.69
N ASN A 271 14.36 17.65 2.82
CA ASN A 271 14.34 18.67 1.74
C ASN A 271 13.17 18.67 0.74
N HIS A 272 11.91 18.59 1.18
CA HIS A 272 10.77 18.96 0.33
C HIS A 272 10.33 20.41 0.65
N PRO A 273 10.00 21.28 -0.33
CA PRO A 273 9.61 22.67 -0.05
C PRO A 273 8.41 22.78 0.90
N LYS A 274 7.50 21.79 0.88
CA LYS A 274 6.35 21.71 1.79
C LYS A 274 6.69 21.25 3.22
N THR A 275 7.88 20.71 3.47
CA THR A 275 8.32 20.34 4.84
C THR A 275 8.94 21.52 5.58
N GLN A 276 9.19 22.66 4.92
CA GLN A 276 9.69 23.88 5.58
C GLN A 276 8.61 24.63 6.37
N THR A 277 7.33 24.38 6.09
CA THR A 277 6.19 24.97 6.83
C THR A 277 5.61 24.04 7.90
N CYS A 278 5.94 22.74 7.88
CA CYS A 278 5.60 21.83 8.96
C CYS A 278 6.63 22.01 10.09
N LYS A 279 6.17 22.53 11.24
CA LYS A 279 6.89 22.41 12.52
C LYS A 279 7.37 20.96 12.63
N SER A 280 8.68 20.80 12.88
CA SER A 280 9.48 19.58 12.79
C SER A 280 8.70 18.27 13.03
N PHE A 281 9.09 17.18 12.38
CA PHE A 281 8.59 15.82 12.67
C PHE A 281 8.55 15.51 14.18
N ASP A 282 9.49 16.05 14.96
CA ASP A 282 9.45 16.01 16.42
C ASP A 282 8.27 16.76 17.02
N ALA A 283 7.87 17.92 16.51
CA ALA A 283 6.65 18.61 16.92
C ALA A 283 5.39 17.79 16.65
N VAL A 284 5.25 17.10 15.50
CA VAL A 284 4.10 16.21 15.23
C VAL A 284 4.14 14.98 16.14
N THR A 285 5.32 14.43 16.38
CA THR A 285 5.51 13.26 17.26
C THR A 285 5.26 13.61 18.72
N GLU A 286 5.79 14.72 19.23
CA GLU A 286 5.57 15.22 20.60
C GLU A 286 4.12 15.67 20.78
N TRP A 287 3.54 16.33 19.77
CA TRP A 287 2.12 16.64 19.74
C TRP A 287 1.26 15.37 19.81
N MET A 288 1.59 14.32 19.05
CA MET A 288 0.88 13.04 19.13
C MET A 288 1.19 12.23 20.38
N LYS A 289 2.35 12.37 21.03
CA LYS A 289 2.64 11.77 22.34
C LYS A 289 1.91 12.47 23.49
N ALA A 290 1.61 13.76 23.32
CA ALA A 290 0.87 14.57 24.28
C ALA A 290 -0.64 14.31 24.26
N ILE A 291 -1.11 13.61 23.22
CA ILE A 291 -2.47 13.10 22.97
C ILE A 291 -2.57 11.64 23.45
#